data_AF-A0A1J1HLR3-F1
#
_entry.id   AF-A0A1J1HLR3-F1
#
_cell.length_a   1.000
_cell.length_b   1.000
_cell.length_c   1.000
_cell.angle_alpha   90.00
_cell.angle_beta   90.00
_cell.angle_gamma   90.00
#
_symmetry.space_group_name_H-M   'P 1'
#
loop_
_entity.id
_entity.type
_entity.pdbx_description
1 polymer ?
#
loop_
_entity_poly.entity_id
_entity_poly.type
_entity_poly.pdbx_seq_one_letter_code
_entity_poly.pdbx_strand_id
1 'polypeptide(L)'
;MVNAEQLIKLLDFNLLNKHYNNAVKLLDEEQYSQIILSHYSDVIQDVILKHLTSENYANEPTLYGICESIIKLLAEKCHQQGILFEFLEIIETVKDDDVFTSILKGLQVIILNQSERQSRALEYCLNSIEDYILDLPIPSNLLKNIEEEEGKILENDEQVRRVLLMYMILEKFYEPIVKQIVESKPLDKIFRSRKFNRHNVLFCFILRLLGKPLSFLDLSHDETTNKVKTYSRQVAEDLVNTLCQLHVDVFQLLSYVETRCRWPTKDKIDDDLNDIFLHHEKTPLLQLGMLFYLIIGEGIQSHQFPKIYNPTYIFQMGIYLVNVMITSDDEPIVFKGLKLAQKMIDNITSKLNSDELDIEIHRTFCNSLVKLLMYSPSKRNRQRGLQLLRCYILKFDIEGRYLLIKNILKISDHKGLMGYLTTMYKDIIFEEINTGKLSEYTSGQCLKQIVLEHTCKLNGGVQCDIADSSDQIHSSLNFLRAIFIRDKENVTGVKHLIADLQNGFLSELRSALDLSRAHYHAEIENVKAGKSSDMNEIIQGTEILNDVSEPLNELTNERKLDMLHSALSIFNLIDFQLAAANEVINQVAFTQ
;
A
#
# COMPACT_ATOMS: atom_id res chain seq x y z
N MET A 1 56.34 -30.55 13.34
CA MET A 1 54.92 -30.37 12.96
C MET A 1 54.55 -28.97 13.37
N VAL A 2 54.26 -28.09 12.42
CA VAL A 2 53.84 -26.72 12.72
C VAL A 2 52.41 -26.79 13.27
N ASN A 3 52.17 -26.21 14.45
CA ASN A 3 50.85 -26.23 15.09
C ASN A 3 49.91 -25.22 14.41
N ALA A 4 48.62 -25.54 14.26
CA ALA A 4 47.62 -24.67 13.65
C ALA A 4 47.56 -23.31 14.36
N GLU A 5 47.57 -23.29 15.69
CA GLU A 5 47.61 -22.04 16.48
C GLU A 5 48.82 -21.16 16.18
N GLN A 6 49.98 -21.76 15.86
CA GLN A 6 51.19 -21.01 15.53
C GLN A 6 51.10 -20.38 14.14
N LEU A 7 50.47 -21.07 13.18
CA LEU A 7 50.23 -20.54 11.84
C LEU A 7 49.19 -19.43 11.83
N ILE A 8 48.12 -19.56 12.61
CA ILE A 8 47.09 -18.51 12.77
C ILE A 8 47.70 -17.26 13.41
N LYS A 9 48.50 -17.42 14.47
CA LYS A 9 49.24 -16.30 15.08
C LYS A 9 50.27 -15.69 14.14
N LEU A 10 50.91 -16.49 13.29
CA LEU A 10 51.86 -16.00 12.30
C LEU A 10 51.15 -15.22 11.17
N LEU A 11 49.95 -15.65 10.78
CA LEU A 11 49.10 -14.93 9.84
C LEU A 11 48.70 -13.57 10.41
N ASP A 12 48.19 -13.53 11.63
CA ASP A 12 47.83 -12.27 12.32
C ASP A 12 49.06 -11.36 12.50
N PHE A 13 50.21 -11.91 12.90
CA PHE A 13 51.46 -11.16 12.99
C PHE A 13 51.88 -10.55 11.63
N ASN A 14 51.76 -11.29 10.53
CA ASN A 14 52.11 -10.77 9.21
C ASN A 14 51.14 -9.68 8.74
N LEU A 15 49.86 -9.78 9.10
CA LEU A 15 48.87 -8.74 8.81
C LEU A 15 49.15 -7.45 9.61
N LEU A 16 49.36 -7.57 10.92
CA LEU A 16 49.68 -6.43 11.81
C LEU A 16 50.97 -5.69 11.43
N ASN A 17 51.99 -6.42 10.94
CA ASN A 17 53.28 -5.86 10.55
C ASN A 17 53.35 -5.46 9.06
N LYS A 18 52.22 -5.42 8.35
CA LYS A 18 52.12 -5.01 6.94
C LYS A 18 52.92 -5.90 5.98
N HIS A 19 53.19 -7.15 6.37
CA HIS A 19 53.86 -8.17 5.55
C HIS A 19 52.85 -8.94 4.69
N TYR A 20 52.07 -8.20 3.92
CA TYR A 20 50.92 -8.67 3.16
C TYR A 20 51.21 -9.80 2.17
N ASN A 21 52.32 -9.67 1.43
CA ASN A 21 52.74 -10.72 0.49
C ASN A 21 53.09 -12.03 1.20
N ASN A 22 53.55 -11.97 2.44
CA ASN A 22 53.86 -13.18 3.22
C ASN A 22 52.57 -13.79 3.78
N ALA A 23 51.60 -12.98 4.20
CA ALA A 23 50.29 -13.44 4.64
C ALA A 23 49.55 -14.22 3.54
N VAL A 24 49.53 -13.71 2.31
CA VAL A 24 48.91 -14.41 1.17
C VAL A 24 49.68 -15.68 0.78
N LYS A 25 51.03 -15.62 0.77
CA LYS A 25 51.86 -16.80 0.47
C LYS A 25 51.63 -17.98 1.42
N LEU A 26 51.37 -17.72 2.70
CA LEU A 26 51.02 -18.77 3.67
C LEU A 26 49.77 -19.57 3.27
N LEU A 27 48.86 -18.95 2.50
CA LEU A 27 47.63 -19.58 2.02
C LEU A 27 47.80 -20.29 0.66
N ASP A 28 48.89 -20.01 -0.06
CA ASP A 28 49.22 -20.60 -1.36
C ASP A 28 50.21 -21.77 -1.26
N GLU A 29 51.08 -21.78 -0.25
CA GLU A 29 52.02 -22.89 -0.03
C GLU A 29 51.28 -24.15 0.45
N GLU A 30 51.32 -25.24 -0.33
CA GLU A 30 50.57 -26.49 -0.09
C GLU A 30 50.74 -27.06 1.33
N GLN A 31 51.92 -26.88 1.93
CA GLN A 31 52.26 -27.39 3.27
C GLN A 31 51.50 -26.67 4.40
N TYR A 32 51.22 -25.38 4.24
CA TYR A 32 50.55 -24.55 5.24
C TYR A 32 49.07 -24.37 4.91
N SER A 33 48.74 -24.31 3.62
CA SER A 33 47.39 -24.15 3.10
C SER A 33 46.44 -25.22 3.64
N GLN A 34 46.82 -26.52 3.63
CA GLN A 34 45.94 -27.58 4.13
C GLN A 34 45.58 -27.43 5.62
N ILE A 35 46.54 -26.98 6.45
CA ILE A 35 46.32 -26.79 7.89
C ILE A 35 45.40 -25.59 8.13
N ILE A 36 45.65 -24.47 7.45
CA ILE A 36 44.82 -23.26 7.57
C ILE A 36 43.40 -23.52 7.03
N LEU A 37 43.26 -24.21 5.89
CA LEU A 37 41.97 -24.57 5.31
C LEU A 37 41.17 -25.57 6.17
N SER A 38 41.83 -26.30 7.08
CA SER A 38 41.14 -27.14 8.08
C SER A 38 40.69 -26.38 9.34
N HIS A 39 41.24 -25.18 9.57
CA HIS A 39 40.96 -24.29 10.70
C HIS A 39 40.42 -22.93 10.23
N TYR A 40 39.62 -22.92 9.15
CA TYR A 40 39.14 -21.70 8.52
C TYR A 40 38.27 -20.84 9.47
N SER A 41 37.51 -21.46 10.38
CA SER A 41 36.67 -20.78 11.36
C SER A 41 37.52 -19.91 12.30
N ASP A 42 38.55 -20.50 12.91
CA ASP A 42 39.51 -19.78 13.78
C ASP A 42 40.18 -18.62 13.03
N VAL A 43 40.55 -18.83 11.76
CA VAL A 43 41.16 -17.78 10.92
C VAL A 43 40.19 -16.62 10.67
N ILE A 44 38.93 -16.92 10.38
CA ILE A 44 37.92 -15.88 10.12
C ILE A 44 37.63 -15.11 11.42
N GLN A 45 37.28 -15.81 12.49
CA GLN A 45 36.84 -15.22 13.75
C GLN A 45 37.97 -14.50 14.49
N ASP A 46 39.14 -15.14 14.64
CA ASP A 46 40.22 -14.61 15.47
C ASP A 46 41.17 -13.67 14.75
N VAL A 47 41.18 -13.65 13.42
CA VAL A 47 42.14 -12.84 12.64
C VAL A 47 41.41 -11.88 11.72
N ILE A 48 40.63 -12.39 10.78
CA ILE A 48 40.08 -11.57 9.69
C ILE A 48 39.04 -10.56 10.21
N LEU A 49 38.06 -11.00 11.01
CA LEU A 49 36.97 -10.13 11.47
C LEU A 49 37.45 -8.95 12.33
N LYS A 50 38.56 -9.11 13.06
CA LYS A 50 39.17 -8.02 13.87
C LYS A 50 39.68 -6.87 13.00
N HIS A 51 40.03 -7.15 11.75
CA HIS A 51 40.61 -6.18 10.82
C HIS A 51 39.60 -5.62 9.81
N LEU A 52 38.40 -6.21 9.71
CA LEU A 52 37.30 -5.74 8.87
C LEU A 52 36.40 -4.77 9.64
N THR A 53 36.89 -3.56 9.88
CA THR A 53 36.14 -2.51 10.58
C THR A 53 36.08 -1.24 9.74
N SER A 54 35.07 -0.39 9.97
CA SER A 54 34.98 0.91 9.29
C SER A 54 36.22 1.80 9.53
N GLU A 55 36.86 1.67 10.69
CA GLU A 55 38.10 2.39 11.01
C GLU A 55 39.25 1.95 10.09
N ASN A 56 39.42 0.63 9.92
CA ASN A 56 40.46 0.10 9.02
C ASN A 56 40.13 0.33 7.55
N TYR A 57 38.85 0.34 7.17
CA TYR A 57 38.45 0.71 5.82
C TYR A 57 38.88 2.15 5.47
N ALA A 58 38.73 3.09 6.40
CA ALA A 58 39.12 4.49 6.20
C ALA A 58 40.63 4.73 6.33
N ASN A 59 41.28 4.12 7.34
CA ASN A 59 42.66 4.46 7.72
C ASN A 59 43.70 3.49 7.14
N GLU A 60 43.36 2.22 6.95
CA GLU A 60 44.26 1.17 6.45
C GLU A 60 43.62 0.33 5.32
N PRO A 61 43.22 0.94 4.19
CA PRO A 61 42.47 0.25 3.12
C PRO A 61 43.22 -0.93 2.51
N THR A 62 44.55 -0.93 2.59
CA THR A 62 45.39 -2.05 2.15
C THR A 62 45.19 -3.30 3.00
N LEU A 63 45.23 -3.17 4.33
CA LEU A 63 44.98 -4.25 5.28
C LEU A 63 43.56 -4.80 5.09
N TYR A 64 42.58 -3.90 4.99
CA TYR A 64 41.18 -4.25 4.75
C TYR A 64 41.02 -5.06 3.45
N GLY A 65 41.56 -4.57 2.33
CA GLY A 65 41.47 -5.25 1.04
C GLY A 65 42.15 -6.62 1.01
N ILE A 66 43.18 -6.84 1.82
CA ILE A 66 43.84 -8.14 1.96
C ILE A 66 42.96 -9.10 2.76
N CYS A 67 42.35 -8.64 3.84
CA CYS A 67 41.41 -9.45 4.61
C CYS A 67 40.23 -9.92 3.73
N GLU A 68 39.69 -9.04 2.88
CA GLU A 68 38.68 -9.42 1.88
C GLU A 68 39.21 -10.43 0.85
N SER A 69 40.46 -10.28 0.42
CA SER A 69 41.08 -11.21 -0.52
C SER A 69 41.26 -12.60 0.10
N ILE A 70 41.59 -12.66 1.39
CA ILE A 70 41.67 -13.91 2.15
C ILE A 70 40.29 -14.56 2.28
N ILE A 71 39.22 -13.79 2.57
CA ILE A 71 37.84 -14.30 2.57
C ILE A 71 37.50 -14.99 1.25
N LYS A 72 37.80 -14.34 0.12
CA LYS A 72 37.56 -14.91 -1.21
C LYS A 72 38.38 -16.18 -1.44
N LEU A 73 39.66 -16.19 -1.05
CA LEU A 73 40.52 -17.36 -1.21
C LEU A 73 40.04 -18.56 -0.38
N LEU A 74 39.58 -18.31 0.85
CA LEU A 74 38.96 -19.35 1.68
C LEU A 74 37.69 -19.88 1.01
N ALA A 75 36.84 -18.99 0.49
CA ALA A 75 35.63 -19.36 -0.25
C ALA A 75 35.92 -20.23 -1.50
N GLU A 76 37.06 -20.03 -2.16
CA GLU A 76 37.48 -20.81 -3.33
C GLU A 76 38.05 -22.19 -2.95
N LYS A 77 38.85 -22.26 -1.88
CA LYS A 77 39.67 -23.45 -1.56
C LYS A 77 39.07 -24.36 -0.47
N CYS A 78 38.19 -23.86 0.40
CA CYS A 78 37.59 -24.64 1.50
C CYS A 78 36.45 -25.55 1.05
N HIS A 79 36.05 -26.49 1.92
CA HIS A 79 34.84 -27.29 1.72
C HIS A 79 33.59 -26.41 1.71
N GLN A 80 32.92 -26.34 0.55
CA GLN A 80 31.84 -25.39 0.25
C GLN A 80 30.71 -25.35 1.29
N GLN A 81 30.31 -26.49 1.88
CA GLN A 81 29.22 -26.49 2.87
C GLN A 81 29.67 -25.95 4.23
N GLY A 82 30.90 -26.27 4.66
CA GLY A 82 31.38 -25.86 5.98
C GLY A 82 31.62 -24.37 6.06
N ILE A 83 32.24 -23.81 5.02
CA ILE A 83 32.49 -22.36 4.93
C ILE A 83 31.20 -21.56 4.66
N LEU A 84 30.21 -22.16 3.96
CA LEU A 84 28.90 -21.55 3.83
C LEU A 84 28.26 -21.34 5.21
N PHE A 85 28.17 -22.38 6.04
CA PHE A 85 27.54 -22.25 7.36
C PHE A 85 28.25 -21.23 8.26
N GLU A 86 29.58 -21.20 8.25
CA GLU A 86 30.34 -20.18 8.99
C GLU A 86 29.98 -18.76 8.55
N PHE A 87 29.91 -18.51 7.23
CA PHE A 87 29.51 -17.19 6.72
C PHE A 87 28.06 -16.84 7.03
N LEU A 88 27.14 -17.82 7.05
CA LEU A 88 25.74 -17.58 7.45
C LEU A 88 25.65 -17.21 8.94
N GLU A 89 26.37 -17.91 9.81
CA GLU A 89 26.44 -17.59 11.24
C GLU A 89 26.98 -16.18 11.50
N ILE A 90 27.97 -15.76 10.71
CA ILE A 90 28.49 -14.38 10.78
C ILE A 90 27.42 -13.37 10.34
N ILE A 91 26.71 -13.61 9.23
CA ILE A 91 25.65 -12.70 8.77
C ILE A 91 24.53 -12.56 9.80
N GLU A 92 24.16 -13.64 10.46
CA GLU A 92 23.08 -13.63 11.46
C GLU A 92 23.44 -12.87 12.75
N THR A 93 24.74 -12.67 13.02
CA THR A 93 25.23 -12.05 14.26
C THR A 93 25.82 -10.65 14.07
N VAL A 94 26.23 -10.31 12.84
CA VAL A 94 26.92 -9.06 12.52
C VAL A 94 25.97 -7.86 12.56
N LYS A 95 26.50 -6.70 12.99
CA LYS A 95 25.81 -5.40 12.94
C LYS A 95 26.55 -4.35 12.11
N ASP A 96 27.80 -4.65 11.78
CA ASP A 96 28.70 -3.81 11.00
C ASP A 96 28.50 -4.09 9.50
N ASP A 97 28.14 -3.05 8.75
CA ASP A 97 27.86 -3.14 7.32
C ASP A 97 29.11 -3.51 6.50
N ASP A 98 30.31 -3.15 6.95
CA ASP A 98 31.57 -3.43 6.25
C ASP A 98 31.91 -4.92 6.35
N VAL A 99 31.73 -5.51 7.54
CA VAL A 99 31.86 -6.96 7.74
C VAL A 99 30.83 -7.70 6.91
N PHE A 100 29.55 -7.30 6.98
CA PHE A 100 28.49 -7.89 6.17
C PHE A 100 28.84 -7.86 4.67
N THR A 101 29.27 -6.70 4.16
CA THR A 101 29.68 -6.51 2.76
C THR A 101 30.86 -7.41 2.37
N SER A 102 31.84 -7.59 3.25
CA SER A 102 33.00 -8.44 3.03
C SER A 102 32.60 -9.93 2.94
N ILE A 103 31.73 -10.38 3.84
CA ILE A 103 31.22 -11.76 3.86
C ILE A 103 30.35 -12.04 2.63
N LEU A 104 29.53 -11.08 2.19
CA LEU A 104 28.76 -11.19 0.93
C LEU A 104 29.67 -11.49 -0.27
N LYS A 105 30.85 -10.88 -0.36
CA LYS A 105 31.82 -11.17 -1.44
C LYS A 105 32.31 -12.61 -1.38
N GLY A 106 32.52 -13.17 -0.19
CA GLY A 106 32.86 -14.58 0.00
C GLY A 106 31.72 -15.52 -0.39
N LEU A 107 30.49 -15.21 0.05
CA LEU A 107 29.29 -15.96 -0.31
C LEU A 107 29.03 -15.96 -1.81
N GLN A 108 29.26 -14.85 -2.50
CA GLN A 108 29.12 -14.76 -3.95
C GLN A 108 30.02 -15.79 -4.65
N VAL A 109 31.28 -15.92 -4.23
CA VAL A 109 32.22 -16.92 -4.77
C VAL A 109 31.70 -18.34 -4.54
N ILE A 110 31.24 -18.65 -3.33
CA ILE A 110 30.67 -19.97 -3.01
C ILE A 110 29.49 -20.27 -3.92
N ILE A 111 28.55 -19.34 -4.06
CA ILE A 111 27.29 -19.53 -4.79
C ILE A 111 27.50 -19.64 -6.30
N LEU A 112 28.48 -18.93 -6.86
CA LEU A 112 28.84 -19.04 -8.28
C LEU A 112 29.52 -20.38 -8.60
N ASN A 113 30.26 -20.95 -7.63
CA ASN A 113 30.94 -22.24 -7.75
C ASN A 113 30.02 -23.45 -7.44
N GLN A 114 28.78 -23.22 -7.03
CA GLN A 114 27.80 -24.27 -6.76
C GLN A 114 27.12 -24.78 -8.04
N SER A 115 26.75 -26.06 -8.03
CA SER A 115 25.99 -26.69 -9.11
C SER A 115 24.49 -26.33 -9.06
N GLU A 116 23.77 -26.48 -10.18
CA GLU A 116 22.32 -26.21 -10.25
C GLU A 116 21.48 -26.98 -9.20
N ARG A 117 21.97 -28.14 -8.73
CA ARG A 117 21.27 -28.99 -7.75
C ARG A 117 21.26 -28.42 -6.34
N GLN A 118 22.08 -27.42 -6.04
CA GLN A 118 22.22 -26.82 -4.70
C GLN A 118 21.26 -25.63 -4.48
N SER A 119 20.03 -25.71 -4.99
CA SER A 119 19.04 -24.61 -4.87
C SER A 119 18.67 -24.27 -3.42
N ARG A 120 18.75 -25.24 -2.50
CA ARG A 120 18.51 -25.02 -1.05
C ARG A 120 19.63 -24.24 -0.37
N ALA A 121 20.88 -24.44 -0.78
CA ALA A 121 22.01 -23.69 -0.22
C ALA A 121 21.90 -22.20 -0.58
N LEU A 122 21.45 -21.92 -1.82
CA LEU A 122 21.10 -20.56 -2.22
C LEU A 122 19.97 -19.98 -1.37
N GLU A 123 18.88 -20.74 -1.18
CA GLU A 123 17.74 -20.28 -0.37
C GLU A 123 18.16 -19.90 1.06
N TYR A 124 18.93 -20.74 1.76
CA TYR A 124 19.42 -20.40 3.11
C TYR A 124 20.26 -19.13 3.11
N CYS A 125 21.17 -18.98 2.15
CA CYS A 125 21.98 -17.78 2.05
C CYS A 125 21.14 -16.52 1.82
N LEU A 126 20.16 -16.59 0.93
CA LEU A 126 19.30 -15.45 0.61
C LEU A 126 18.38 -15.10 1.78
N ASN A 127 17.96 -16.07 2.59
CA ASN A 127 17.18 -15.81 3.80
C ASN A 127 18.00 -15.09 4.87
N SER A 128 19.22 -15.55 5.21
CA SER A 128 20.06 -14.84 6.19
C SER A 128 20.39 -13.41 5.73
N ILE A 129 20.58 -13.20 4.41
CA ILE A 129 20.75 -11.85 3.84
C ILE A 129 19.49 -11.01 4.00
N GLU A 130 18.32 -11.57 3.75
CA GLU A 130 17.05 -10.86 3.90
C GLU A 130 16.78 -10.46 5.35
N ASP A 131 17.06 -11.35 6.30
CA ASP A 131 16.90 -11.07 7.73
C ASP A 131 17.76 -9.85 8.14
N TYR A 132 19.02 -9.79 7.67
CA TYR A 132 19.89 -8.63 7.90
C TYR A 132 19.27 -7.31 7.35
N ILE A 133 18.64 -7.37 6.18
CA ILE A 133 18.03 -6.19 5.54
C ILE A 133 16.75 -5.76 6.25
N LEU A 134 15.95 -6.72 6.71
CA LEU A 134 14.73 -6.47 7.48
C LEU A 134 15.03 -5.81 8.83
N ASP A 135 16.19 -6.11 9.42
CA ASP A 135 16.66 -5.54 10.68
C ASP A 135 17.25 -4.12 10.56
N LEU A 136 17.41 -3.60 9.34
CA LEU A 136 17.92 -2.24 9.13
C LEU A 136 16.94 -1.20 9.73
N PRO A 137 17.46 -0.19 10.46
CA PRO A 137 16.61 0.82 11.08
C PRO A 137 15.93 1.69 10.01
N ILE A 138 14.64 1.93 10.22
CA ILE A 138 13.82 2.82 9.40
C ILE A 138 13.40 4.02 10.25
N PRO A 139 13.57 5.27 9.78
CA PRO A 139 13.14 6.44 10.52
C PRO A 139 11.67 6.35 10.94
N SER A 140 11.37 6.56 12.23
CA SER A 140 10.01 6.48 12.77
C SER A 140 9.02 7.43 12.08
N ASN A 141 9.53 8.47 11.44
CA ASN A 141 8.73 9.44 10.69
C ASN A 141 8.17 8.84 9.39
N LEU A 142 8.85 7.86 8.77
CA LEU A 142 8.39 7.13 7.59
C LEU A 142 7.14 6.28 7.86
N LEU A 143 6.92 5.94 9.13
CA LEU A 143 5.74 5.21 9.60
C LEU A 143 4.56 6.14 9.92
N LYS A 144 4.78 7.48 9.90
CA LYS A 144 3.76 8.49 10.16
C LYS A 144 3.40 9.22 8.86
N ASN A 145 2.30 9.98 8.90
CA ASN A 145 1.79 10.74 7.75
C ASN A 145 2.80 11.75 7.22
N ILE A 146 3.67 11.33 6.29
CA ILE A 146 4.59 12.21 5.58
C ILE A 146 3.84 12.92 4.45
N GLU A 147 3.89 14.25 4.45
CA GLU A 147 3.40 15.06 3.34
C GLU A 147 4.28 14.89 2.09
N GLU A 148 3.73 15.08 0.88
CA GLU A 148 4.46 14.86 -0.38
C GLU A 148 5.76 15.67 -0.51
N GLU A 149 5.87 16.82 0.16
CA GLU A 149 7.08 17.65 0.16
C GLU A 149 8.15 17.16 1.14
N GLU A 150 7.75 16.62 2.30
CA GLU A 150 8.66 16.02 3.28
C GLU A 150 9.24 14.69 2.76
N GLY A 151 8.46 13.96 1.97
CA GLY A 151 8.88 12.71 1.33
C GLY A 151 10.11 12.86 0.42
N LYS A 152 10.28 14.03 -0.21
CA LYS A 152 11.39 14.32 -1.13
C LYS A 152 12.72 14.54 -0.42
N ILE A 153 12.70 14.85 0.89
CA ILE A 153 13.91 15.15 1.68
C ILE A 153 14.41 13.88 2.39
N LEU A 154 13.63 12.79 2.38
CA LEU A 154 13.92 11.52 3.05
C LEU A 154 15.25 10.89 2.65
N GLU A 155 15.70 11.08 1.41
CA GLU A 155 16.98 10.52 0.96
C GLU A 155 18.20 11.13 1.64
N ASN A 156 18.05 12.27 2.31
CA ASN A 156 19.13 12.88 3.08
C ASN A 156 19.28 12.24 4.47
N ASP A 157 18.27 11.52 4.94
CA ASP A 157 18.32 10.83 6.22
C ASP A 157 19.41 9.74 6.21
N GLU A 158 20.21 9.69 7.27
CA GLU A 158 21.35 8.76 7.37
C GLU A 158 20.92 7.29 7.33
N GLN A 159 19.79 6.94 7.95
CA GLN A 159 19.27 5.58 7.94
C GLN A 159 18.74 5.21 6.56
N VAL A 160 18.06 6.12 5.87
CA VAL A 160 17.62 5.91 4.48
C VAL A 160 18.82 5.74 3.55
N ARG A 161 19.86 6.56 3.68
CA ARG A 161 21.10 6.41 2.90
C ARG A 161 21.77 5.07 3.15
N ARG A 162 21.83 4.63 4.41
CA ARG A 162 22.35 3.31 4.80
C ARG A 162 21.56 2.18 4.11
N VAL A 163 20.23 2.23 4.18
CA VAL A 163 19.36 1.26 3.49
C VAL A 163 19.67 1.22 1.99
N LEU A 164 19.65 2.38 1.32
CA LEU A 164 19.87 2.44 -0.13
C LEU A 164 21.26 1.94 -0.53
N LEU A 165 22.30 2.25 0.27
CA LEU A 165 23.64 1.72 0.06
C LEU A 165 23.67 0.18 0.16
N MET A 166 22.98 -0.40 1.15
CA MET A 166 22.90 -1.86 1.28
C MET A 166 22.21 -2.50 0.06
N TYR A 167 21.14 -1.91 -0.46
CA TYR A 167 20.50 -2.39 -1.69
C TYR A 167 21.46 -2.35 -2.90
N MET A 168 22.26 -1.28 -3.05
CA MET A 168 23.28 -1.20 -4.12
C MET A 168 24.39 -2.25 -3.96
N ILE A 169 24.75 -2.61 -2.72
CA ILE A 169 25.71 -3.67 -2.44
C ILE A 169 25.11 -5.03 -2.77
N LEU A 170 23.84 -5.27 -2.43
CA LEU A 170 23.13 -6.48 -2.80
C LEU A 170 23.04 -6.66 -4.32
N GLU A 171 22.80 -5.56 -5.05
CA GLU A 171 22.80 -5.60 -6.51
C GLU A 171 24.12 -6.15 -7.06
N LYS A 172 25.25 -5.63 -6.57
CA LYS A 172 26.58 -6.14 -6.94
C LYS A 172 26.80 -7.60 -6.52
N PHE A 173 26.13 -8.06 -5.46
CA PHE A 173 26.17 -9.44 -5.01
C PHE A 173 25.37 -10.37 -5.94
N TYR A 174 24.13 -10.04 -6.29
CA TYR A 174 23.29 -10.94 -7.08
C TYR A 174 23.48 -10.80 -8.60
N GLU A 175 23.99 -9.67 -9.11
CA GLU A 175 24.12 -9.43 -10.56
C GLU A 175 24.92 -10.55 -11.28
N PRO A 176 26.10 -11.01 -10.80
CA PRO A 176 26.81 -12.12 -11.44
C PRO A 176 26.03 -13.45 -11.39
N ILE A 177 25.27 -13.67 -10.31
CA ILE A 177 24.44 -14.85 -10.11
C ILE A 177 23.28 -14.86 -11.13
N VAL A 178 22.64 -13.71 -11.33
CA VAL A 178 21.60 -13.51 -12.34
C VAL A 178 22.17 -13.80 -13.74
N LYS A 179 23.31 -13.21 -14.08
CA LYS A 179 23.98 -13.42 -15.38
C LYS A 179 24.23 -14.91 -15.65
N GLN A 180 24.85 -15.62 -14.69
CA GLN A 180 25.10 -17.06 -14.79
C GLN A 180 23.80 -17.86 -15.00
N ILE A 181 22.73 -17.54 -14.25
CA ILE A 181 21.44 -18.24 -14.35
C ILE A 181 20.76 -17.98 -15.69
N VAL A 182 20.79 -16.74 -16.19
CA VAL A 182 20.16 -16.36 -17.45
C VAL A 182 20.90 -16.98 -18.65
N GLU A 183 22.24 -16.96 -18.64
CA GLU A 183 23.07 -17.52 -19.72
C GLU A 183 23.02 -19.06 -19.78
N SER A 184 22.84 -19.74 -18.65
CA SER A 184 22.86 -21.20 -18.56
C SER A 184 21.66 -21.92 -19.22
N LYS A 185 20.60 -21.22 -19.63
CA LYS A 185 19.35 -21.85 -20.09
C LYS A 185 18.97 -21.51 -21.53
N PRO A 186 18.51 -22.49 -22.32
CA PRO A 186 18.08 -22.26 -23.69
C PRO A 186 16.89 -21.31 -23.74
N LEU A 187 16.96 -20.35 -24.67
CA LEU A 187 15.96 -19.32 -24.98
C LEU A 187 14.58 -19.88 -25.42
N ASP A 188 14.48 -21.19 -25.62
CA ASP A 188 13.34 -21.84 -26.30
C ASP A 188 12.12 -22.12 -25.41
N LYS A 189 12.22 -21.92 -24.08
CA LYS A 189 11.09 -22.11 -23.17
C LYS A 189 10.50 -20.77 -22.72
N ILE A 190 9.48 -20.32 -23.46
CA ILE A 190 8.67 -19.14 -23.14
C ILE A 190 8.07 -19.25 -21.73
N PHE A 191 7.61 -20.45 -21.35
CA PHE A 191 7.06 -20.72 -20.02
C PHE A 191 8.14 -21.29 -19.08
N ARG A 192 8.44 -20.53 -18.02
CA ARG A 192 9.41 -20.95 -17.00
C ARG A 192 8.84 -22.06 -16.12
N SER A 193 9.72 -22.94 -15.66
CA SER A 193 9.35 -23.97 -14.69
C SER A 193 8.91 -23.30 -13.39
N ARG A 194 7.86 -23.83 -12.76
CA ARG A 194 7.36 -23.33 -11.47
C ARG A 194 7.95 -24.06 -10.26
N LYS A 195 8.80 -25.05 -10.52
CA LYS A 195 9.41 -25.88 -9.49
C LYS A 195 10.39 -25.10 -8.64
N PHE A 196 10.65 -25.61 -7.45
CA PHE A 196 11.78 -25.18 -6.64
C PHE A 196 13.10 -25.38 -7.39
N ASN A 197 13.76 -24.29 -7.77
CA ASN A 197 15.05 -24.28 -8.48
C ASN A 197 15.76 -22.93 -8.29
N ARG A 198 17.08 -22.86 -8.52
CA ARG A 198 17.91 -21.66 -8.33
C ARG A 198 17.30 -20.38 -8.92
N HIS A 199 16.75 -20.47 -10.12
CA HIS A 199 16.18 -19.32 -10.82
C HIS A 199 14.96 -18.76 -10.06
N ASN A 200 14.04 -19.62 -9.66
CA ASN A 200 12.84 -19.16 -8.95
C ASN A 200 13.13 -18.77 -7.50
N VAL A 201 14.09 -19.44 -6.84
CA VAL A 201 14.56 -19.04 -5.51
C VAL A 201 15.11 -17.62 -5.55
N LEU A 202 15.98 -17.31 -6.53
CA LEU A 202 16.51 -15.97 -6.71
C LEU A 202 15.40 -14.95 -7.06
N PHE A 203 14.46 -15.31 -7.92
CA PHE A 203 13.31 -14.45 -8.22
C PHE A 203 12.51 -14.12 -6.96
N CYS A 204 12.19 -15.12 -6.13
CA CYS A 204 11.42 -14.93 -4.89
C CYS A 204 12.17 -14.03 -3.90
N PHE A 205 13.48 -14.20 -3.75
CA PHE A 205 14.30 -13.30 -2.93
C PHE A 205 14.25 -11.85 -3.42
N ILE A 206 14.49 -11.60 -4.71
CA ILE A 206 14.46 -10.24 -5.28
C ILE A 206 13.06 -9.63 -5.16
N LEU A 207 12.00 -10.44 -5.32
CA LEU A 207 10.63 -10.00 -5.07
C LEU A 207 10.44 -9.58 -3.61
N ARG A 208 10.95 -10.36 -2.65
CA ARG A 208 10.85 -10.06 -1.21
C ARG A 208 11.55 -8.75 -0.84
N LEU A 209 12.66 -8.41 -1.51
CA LEU A 209 13.36 -7.13 -1.34
C LEU A 209 12.51 -5.89 -1.69
N LEU A 210 11.41 -6.04 -2.44
CA LEU A 210 10.45 -4.94 -2.69
C LEU A 210 9.58 -4.59 -1.48
N GLY A 211 9.64 -5.41 -0.42
CA GLY A 211 8.98 -5.17 0.86
C GLY A 211 9.72 -4.15 1.73
N LYS A 212 9.62 -4.30 3.05
CA LYS A 212 10.35 -3.46 4.01
C LYS A 212 11.86 -3.72 3.86
N PRO A 213 12.73 -2.70 3.94
CA PRO A 213 12.44 -1.28 4.18
C PRO A 213 12.02 -0.48 2.92
N LEU A 214 12.33 -0.96 1.71
CA LEU A 214 12.15 -0.20 0.45
C LEU A 214 10.70 0.25 0.22
N SER A 215 9.71 -0.57 0.60
CA SER A 215 8.28 -0.28 0.40
C SER A 215 7.81 0.98 1.13
N PHE A 216 8.55 1.49 2.11
CA PHE A 216 8.24 2.73 2.81
C PHE A 216 8.75 3.99 2.14
N LEU A 217 9.76 3.86 1.29
CA LEU A 217 10.39 5.00 0.62
C LEU A 217 9.50 5.55 -0.50
N ASP A 218 9.79 6.77 -0.93
CA ASP A 218 9.18 7.34 -2.13
C ASP A 218 9.88 6.77 -3.37
N LEU A 219 9.14 5.94 -4.12
CA LEU A 219 9.61 5.26 -5.33
C LEU A 219 9.05 5.92 -6.60
N SER A 220 8.38 7.07 -6.45
CA SER A 220 7.70 7.75 -7.54
C SER A 220 8.67 8.57 -8.39
N HIS A 221 8.37 8.66 -9.69
CA HIS A 221 9.10 9.52 -10.60
C HIS A 221 8.17 10.01 -11.71
N ASP A 222 8.14 11.33 -11.91
CA ASP A 222 7.38 11.93 -13.00
C ASP A 222 8.30 12.24 -14.17
N GLU A 223 8.25 11.37 -15.19
CA GLU A 223 9.02 11.49 -16.43
C GLU A 223 8.75 12.82 -17.15
N THR A 224 7.60 13.47 -16.92
CA THR A 224 7.25 14.74 -17.58
C THR A 224 7.97 15.94 -16.97
N THR A 225 8.47 15.82 -15.74
CA THR A 225 9.03 16.95 -14.97
C THR A 225 10.52 17.19 -15.24
N ASN A 226 11.19 16.36 -16.06
CA ASN A 226 12.65 16.41 -16.31
C ASN A 226 13.51 16.45 -15.02
N LYS A 227 12.97 16.06 -13.87
CA LYS A 227 13.70 16.02 -12.60
C LYS A 227 14.67 14.84 -12.58
N VAL A 228 15.74 14.95 -11.82
CA VAL A 228 16.67 13.83 -11.62
C VAL A 228 15.96 12.73 -10.82
N LYS A 229 16.20 11.46 -11.18
CA LYS A 229 15.69 10.30 -10.44
C LYS A 229 16.35 10.20 -9.07
N THR A 230 15.53 9.98 -8.05
CA THR A 230 15.97 9.70 -6.68
C THR A 230 16.70 8.35 -6.60
N TYR A 231 17.53 8.16 -5.58
CA TYR A 231 18.24 6.88 -5.41
C TYR A 231 17.28 5.72 -5.11
N SER A 232 16.23 5.99 -4.32
CA SER A 232 15.14 5.06 -4.04
C SER A 232 14.44 4.61 -5.31
N ARG A 233 14.24 5.53 -6.27
CA ARG A 233 13.71 5.22 -7.58
C ARG A 233 14.65 4.32 -8.39
N GLN A 234 15.94 4.64 -8.40
CA GLN A 234 16.95 3.86 -9.15
C GLN A 234 16.99 2.41 -8.63
N VAL A 235 17.11 2.21 -7.31
CA VAL A 235 17.07 0.89 -6.68
C VAL A 235 15.80 0.11 -7.06
N ALA A 236 14.63 0.77 -7.05
CA ALA A 236 13.38 0.12 -7.45
C ALA A 236 13.37 -0.27 -8.94
N GLU A 237 13.93 0.56 -9.82
CA GLU A 237 14.10 0.23 -11.24
C GLU A 237 15.03 -0.96 -11.43
N ASP A 238 16.17 -1.01 -10.74
CA ASP A 238 17.17 -2.07 -10.87
C ASP A 238 16.63 -3.43 -10.40
N LEU A 239 15.85 -3.45 -9.30
CA LEU A 239 15.15 -4.65 -8.84
C LEU A 239 14.09 -5.12 -9.86
N VAL A 240 13.26 -4.21 -10.38
CA VAL A 240 12.24 -4.56 -11.38
C VAL A 240 12.88 -5.05 -12.67
N ASN A 241 13.97 -4.42 -13.12
CA ASN A 241 14.74 -4.84 -14.29
C ASN A 241 15.25 -6.27 -14.10
N THR A 242 15.81 -6.56 -12.92
CA THR A 242 16.31 -7.90 -12.59
C THR A 242 15.18 -8.93 -12.56
N LEU A 243 14.02 -8.59 -11.98
CA LEU A 243 12.84 -9.47 -11.98
C LEU A 243 12.35 -9.76 -13.40
N CYS A 244 12.33 -8.75 -14.28
CA CYS A 244 11.92 -8.93 -15.68
C CYS A 244 12.92 -9.76 -16.50
N GLN A 245 14.21 -9.69 -16.19
CA GLN A 245 15.24 -10.55 -16.79
C GLN A 245 15.06 -12.03 -16.40
N LEU A 246 14.71 -12.29 -15.14
CA LEU A 246 14.44 -13.64 -14.64
C LEU A 246 13.09 -14.15 -15.18
N HIS A 247 12.03 -13.34 -15.10
CA HIS A 247 10.68 -13.75 -15.50
C HIS A 247 10.14 -12.90 -16.65
N VAL A 248 10.23 -13.43 -17.87
CA VAL A 248 9.85 -12.73 -19.11
C VAL A 248 8.42 -12.20 -19.08
N ASP A 249 7.48 -12.98 -18.54
CA ASP A 249 6.07 -12.57 -18.44
C ASP A 249 5.62 -12.43 -16.98
N VAL A 250 5.85 -11.25 -16.40
CA VAL A 250 5.51 -10.95 -15.00
C VAL A 250 3.99 -10.99 -14.75
N PHE A 251 3.16 -10.72 -15.76
CA PHE A 251 1.69 -10.74 -15.62
C PHE A 251 1.13 -12.14 -15.41
N GLN A 252 1.89 -13.19 -15.78
CA GLN A 252 1.55 -14.56 -15.41
C GLN A 252 1.42 -14.72 -13.89
N LEU A 253 2.10 -13.90 -13.08
CA LEU A 253 2.01 -13.96 -11.63
C LEU A 253 0.59 -13.69 -11.10
N LEU A 254 -0.24 -12.95 -11.85
CA LEU A 254 -1.64 -12.71 -11.49
C LEU A 254 -2.46 -14.00 -11.48
N SER A 255 -2.08 -15.02 -12.27
CA SER A 255 -2.75 -16.33 -12.21
C SER A 255 -2.50 -17.07 -10.87
N TYR A 256 -1.37 -16.80 -10.21
CA TYR A 256 -1.11 -17.31 -8.87
C TYR A 256 -1.89 -16.55 -7.81
N VAL A 257 -2.08 -15.24 -7.99
CA VAL A 257 -2.99 -14.46 -7.15
C VAL A 257 -4.41 -15.01 -7.27
N GLU A 258 -4.86 -15.29 -8.49
CA GLU A 258 -6.16 -15.93 -8.72
C GLU A 258 -6.26 -17.26 -7.97
N THR A 259 -5.27 -18.13 -8.15
CA THR A 259 -5.24 -19.45 -7.52
C THR A 259 -5.30 -19.36 -5.99
N ARG A 260 -4.52 -18.46 -5.39
CA ARG A 260 -4.44 -18.32 -3.92
C ARG A 260 -5.68 -17.66 -3.34
N CYS A 261 -6.26 -16.68 -4.03
CA CYS A 261 -7.33 -15.86 -3.48
C CYS A 261 -8.73 -16.37 -3.85
N ARG A 262 -8.95 -16.86 -5.08
CA ARG A 262 -10.26 -17.42 -5.51
C ARG A 262 -10.42 -18.90 -5.15
N TRP A 263 -9.32 -19.65 -5.17
CA TRP A 263 -9.35 -21.10 -4.92
C TRP A 263 -8.37 -21.50 -3.82
N PRO A 264 -8.52 -20.96 -2.59
CA PRO A 264 -7.62 -21.28 -1.50
C PRO A 264 -7.64 -22.80 -1.25
N THR A 265 -6.47 -23.43 -1.37
CA THR A 265 -6.32 -24.86 -1.07
C THR A 265 -6.37 -25.02 0.43
N LYS A 266 -7.45 -25.62 0.94
CA LYS A 266 -7.77 -25.56 2.37
C LYS A 266 -6.77 -26.25 3.30
N ASP A 267 -5.98 -27.24 2.87
CA ASP A 267 -5.23 -28.07 3.83
C ASP A 267 -4.01 -28.78 3.21
N LYS A 268 -3.09 -28.06 2.56
CA LYS A 268 -1.75 -28.62 2.30
C LYS A 268 -0.70 -27.67 2.83
N ILE A 269 0.04 -28.18 3.81
CA ILE A 269 1.26 -27.59 4.35
C ILE A 269 2.07 -27.01 3.18
N ASP A 270 2.49 -25.75 3.30
CA ASP A 270 3.19 -24.96 2.27
C ASP A 270 4.38 -25.74 1.65
N ASP A 271 4.95 -26.71 2.38
CA ASP A 271 6.04 -27.60 1.96
C ASP A 271 5.70 -28.62 0.85
N ASP A 272 4.42 -29.01 0.69
CA ASP A 272 4.00 -30.02 -0.31
C ASP A 272 3.64 -29.40 -1.68
N LEU A 273 3.73 -28.08 -1.80
CA LEU A 273 3.49 -27.38 -3.06
C LEU A 273 4.70 -27.55 -3.98
N ASN A 274 4.53 -28.33 -5.05
CA ASN A 274 5.51 -28.43 -6.14
C ASN A 274 5.76 -27.08 -6.87
N ASP A 275 4.94 -26.06 -6.61
CA ASP A 275 4.98 -24.73 -7.22
C ASP A 275 5.44 -23.69 -6.19
N ILE A 276 6.64 -23.14 -6.39
CA ILE A 276 7.26 -22.17 -5.47
C ILE A 276 6.46 -20.85 -5.41
N PHE A 277 5.72 -20.49 -6.46
CA PHE A 277 4.99 -19.22 -6.52
C PHE A 277 3.66 -19.25 -5.76
N LEU A 278 3.21 -20.43 -5.31
CA LEU A 278 2.03 -20.58 -4.48
C LEU A 278 2.34 -20.50 -2.97
N HIS A 279 3.61 -20.64 -2.59
CA HIS A 279 4.04 -20.62 -1.19
C HIS A 279 3.94 -19.21 -0.59
N HIS A 280 3.30 -19.08 0.57
CA HIS A 280 2.91 -17.76 1.09
C HIS A 280 4.10 -16.89 1.49
N GLU A 281 5.12 -17.50 2.10
CA GLU A 281 6.34 -16.81 2.53
C GLU A 281 7.27 -16.43 1.37
N LYS A 282 7.35 -17.27 0.32
CA LYS A 282 8.27 -17.03 -0.81
C LYS A 282 7.75 -15.98 -1.78
N THR A 283 6.43 -15.90 -1.94
CA THR A 283 5.78 -14.91 -2.81
C THR A 283 4.67 -14.17 -2.07
N PRO A 284 4.97 -13.35 -1.06
CA PRO A 284 3.92 -12.70 -0.30
C PRO A 284 3.15 -11.69 -1.17
N LEU A 285 1.83 -11.58 -0.93
CA LEU A 285 0.93 -10.78 -1.76
C LEU A 285 1.28 -9.28 -1.71
N LEU A 286 1.80 -8.78 -0.58
CA LEU A 286 2.21 -7.39 -0.45
C LEU A 286 3.32 -7.03 -1.44
N GLN A 287 4.36 -7.87 -1.53
CA GLN A 287 5.50 -7.65 -2.43
C GLN A 287 5.12 -7.84 -3.90
N LEU A 288 4.19 -8.77 -4.20
CA LEU A 288 3.55 -8.81 -5.52
C LEU A 288 2.81 -7.50 -5.81
N GLY A 289 2.05 -6.97 -4.83
CA GLY A 289 1.41 -5.66 -4.94
C GLY A 289 2.40 -4.53 -5.21
N MET A 290 3.55 -4.53 -4.54
CA MET A 290 4.64 -3.57 -4.78
C MET A 290 5.23 -3.70 -6.18
N LEU A 291 5.45 -4.92 -6.68
CA LEU A 291 5.90 -5.15 -8.05
C LEU A 291 4.91 -4.58 -9.07
N PHE A 292 3.62 -4.86 -8.92
CA PHE A 292 2.60 -4.33 -9.82
C PHE A 292 2.39 -2.83 -9.67
N TYR A 293 2.57 -2.26 -8.47
CA TYR A 293 2.64 -0.82 -8.27
C TYR A 293 3.79 -0.19 -9.08
N LEU A 294 4.98 -0.78 -9.06
CA LEU A 294 6.11 -0.26 -9.81
C LEU A 294 5.91 -0.39 -11.33
N ILE A 295 5.35 -1.50 -11.79
CA ILE A 295 5.10 -1.76 -13.22
C ILE A 295 3.93 -0.92 -13.77
N ILE A 296 2.76 -1.00 -13.14
CA ILE A 296 1.51 -0.38 -13.63
C ILE A 296 1.33 1.02 -13.05
N GLY A 297 1.58 1.18 -11.74
CA GLY A 297 1.42 2.44 -11.03
C GLY A 297 2.43 3.51 -11.44
N GLU A 298 3.70 3.11 -11.55
CA GLU A 298 4.83 3.98 -11.90
C GLU A 298 5.36 3.80 -13.33
N GLY A 299 4.82 2.85 -14.10
CA GLY A 299 5.18 2.67 -15.51
C GLY A 299 6.59 2.11 -15.77
N ILE A 300 7.27 1.55 -14.76
CA ILE A 300 8.60 0.93 -14.95
C ILE A 300 8.48 -0.22 -15.95
N GLN A 301 9.38 -0.25 -16.94
CA GLN A 301 9.44 -1.28 -17.99
C GLN A 301 8.15 -1.44 -18.81
N SER A 302 7.28 -0.43 -18.85
CA SER A 302 5.98 -0.48 -19.56
C SER A 302 6.04 -0.92 -21.03
N HIS A 303 7.19 -0.75 -21.70
CA HIS A 303 7.41 -1.14 -23.10
C HIS A 303 7.71 -2.63 -23.29
N GLN A 304 8.13 -3.36 -22.26
CA GLN A 304 8.54 -4.76 -22.35
C GLN A 304 7.36 -5.73 -22.25
N PHE A 305 6.24 -5.31 -21.68
CA PHE A 305 5.17 -6.23 -21.31
C PHE A 305 4.21 -6.54 -22.46
N PRO A 306 3.79 -7.81 -22.62
CA PRO A 306 2.81 -8.22 -23.62
C PRO A 306 1.48 -7.48 -23.44
N LYS A 307 1.02 -6.74 -24.46
CA LYS A 307 -0.29 -6.06 -24.47
C LYS A 307 -1.48 -6.98 -24.75
N ILE A 308 -1.32 -8.29 -24.53
CA ILE A 308 -2.32 -9.33 -24.82
C ILE A 308 -3.27 -9.60 -23.66
N TYR A 309 -2.91 -9.17 -22.44
CA TYR A 309 -3.73 -9.37 -21.26
C TYR A 309 -4.94 -8.43 -21.28
N ASN A 310 -6.11 -8.99 -20.98
CA ASN A 310 -7.33 -8.20 -20.86
C ASN A 310 -7.20 -7.24 -19.66
N PRO A 311 -7.36 -5.91 -19.83
CA PRO A 311 -7.26 -4.95 -18.74
C PRO A 311 -8.22 -5.22 -17.58
N THR A 312 -9.43 -5.74 -17.85
CA THR A 312 -10.39 -6.15 -16.82
C THR A 312 -9.86 -7.31 -16.00
N TYR A 313 -9.22 -8.32 -16.63
CA TYR A 313 -8.58 -9.42 -15.89
C TYR A 313 -7.44 -8.90 -15.00
N ILE A 314 -6.59 -8.02 -15.54
CA ILE A 314 -5.51 -7.40 -14.75
C ILE A 314 -6.09 -6.66 -13.55
N PHE A 315 -7.14 -5.86 -13.75
CA PHE A 315 -7.81 -5.14 -12.69
C PHE A 315 -8.39 -6.08 -11.64
N GLN A 316 -9.20 -7.07 -12.03
CA GLN A 316 -9.86 -8.01 -11.12
C GLN A 316 -8.86 -8.85 -10.30
N MET A 317 -7.71 -9.22 -10.87
CA MET A 317 -6.66 -9.92 -10.13
C MET A 317 -5.84 -8.96 -9.28
N GLY A 318 -5.52 -7.78 -9.83
CA GLY A 318 -4.77 -6.74 -9.16
C GLY A 318 -5.49 -6.19 -7.92
N ILE A 319 -6.82 -6.14 -7.90
CA ILE A 319 -7.56 -5.67 -6.72
C ILE A 319 -7.41 -6.57 -5.50
N TYR A 320 -7.04 -7.84 -5.65
CA TYR A 320 -6.62 -8.66 -4.50
C TYR A 320 -5.33 -8.14 -3.87
N LEU A 321 -4.35 -7.77 -4.68
CA LEU A 321 -3.09 -7.19 -4.22
C LEU A 321 -3.31 -5.80 -3.63
N VAL A 322 -4.10 -4.96 -4.30
CA VAL A 322 -4.50 -3.65 -3.79
C VAL A 322 -5.18 -3.79 -2.44
N ASN A 323 -6.08 -4.77 -2.26
CA ASN A 323 -6.77 -4.97 -1.00
C ASN A 323 -5.77 -5.20 0.14
N VAL A 324 -4.75 -6.03 -0.06
CA VAL A 324 -3.68 -6.24 0.93
C VAL A 324 -2.94 -4.94 1.25
N MET A 325 -2.69 -4.09 0.25
CA MET A 325 -1.98 -2.82 0.43
C MET A 325 -2.81 -1.76 1.16
N ILE A 326 -4.08 -1.58 0.80
CA ILE A 326 -4.95 -0.53 1.37
C ILE A 326 -5.46 -0.85 2.77
N THR A 327 -5.39 -2.13 3.18
CA THR A 327 -5.68 -2.55 4.56
C THR A 327 -4.42 -2.60 5.45
N SER A 328 -3.27 -2.17 4.93
CA SER A 328 -2.04 -2.06 5.72
C SER A 328 -2.17 -0.93 6.74
N ASP A 329 -1.56 -1.11 7.93
CA ASP A 329 -1.41 -0.05 8.92
C ASP A 329 -0.39 1.01 8.48
N ASP A 330 0.44 0.68 7.49
CA ASP A 330 1.51 1.53 6.98
C ASP A 330 1.00 2.46 5.86
N GLU A 331 0.81 3.74 6.18
CA GLU A 331 0.26 4.76 5.25
C GLU A 331 1.00 4.93 3.91
N PRO A 332 2.34 4.80 3.83
CA PRO A 332 3.04 4.78 2.54
C PRO A 332 2.64 3.60 1.65
N ILE A 333 2.30 2.45 2.23
CA ILE A 333 1.86 1.27 1.48
C ILE A 333 0.43 1.48 0.97
N VAL A 334 -0.44 2.01 1.82
CA VAL A 334 -1.82 2.35 1.45
C VAL A 334 -1.84 3.29 0.25
N PHE A 335 -1.01 4.34 0.28
CA PHE A 335 -0.86 5.29 -0.83
C PHE A 335 -0.51 4.61 -2.16
N LYS A 336 0.47 3.69 -2.13
CA LYS A 336 0.91 2.94 -3.31
C LYS A 336 -0.21 2.03 -3.83
N GLY A 337 -0.96 1.40 -2.93
CA GLY A 337 -2.14 0.61 -3.27
C GLY A 337 -3.22 1.43 -3.98
N LEU A 338 -3.52 2.63 -3.48
CA LEU A 338 -4.47 3.56 -4.11
C LEU A 338 -4.00 3.98 -5.52
N LYS A 339 -2.72 4.30 -5.69
CA LYS A 339 -2.15 4.68 -7.00
C LYS A 339 -2.20 3.52 -8.00
N LEU A 340 -1.86 2.30 -7.57
CA LEU A 340 -1.97 1.10 -8.39
C LEU A 340 -3.42 0.86 -8.85
N ALA A 341 -4.38 0.92 -7.94
CA ALA A 341 -5.79 0.73 -8.25
C ALA A 341 -6.29 1.76 -9.27
N GLN A 342 -5.93 3.04 -9.09
CA GLN A 342 -6.31 4.10 -10.01
C GLN A 342 -5.80 3.82 -11.42
N LYS A 343 -4.51 3.50 -11.56
CA LYS A 343 -3.90 3.20 -12.88
C LYS A 343 -4.51 1.97 -13.54
N MET A 344 -4.85 0.93 -12.79
CA MET A 344 -5.54 -0.24 -13.36
C MET A 344 -6.94 0.11 -13.86
N ILE A 345 -7.71 0.91 -13.12
CA ILE A 345 -9.05 1.36 -13.54
C ILE A 345 -8.98 2.23 -14.80
N ASP A 346 -8.02 3.16 -14.85
CA ASP A 346 -7.81 4.05 -16.00
C ASP A 346 -7.47 3.26 -17.28
N ASN A 347 -6.78 2.12 -17.13
CA ASN A 347 -6.39 1.25 -18.25
C ASN A 347 -7.55 0.37 -18.78
N ILE A 348 -8.66 0.24 -18.05
CA ILE A 348 -9.83 -0.48 -18.56
C ILE A 348 -10.43 0.35 -19.69
N THR A 349 -10.64 -0.23 -20.86
CA THR A 349 -11.15 0.50 -22.03
C THR A 349 -12.68 0.49 -22.10
N SER A 350 -13.33 -0.63 -21.82
CA SER A 350 -14.79 -0.79 -21.80
C SER A 350 -15.41 -0.45 -20.44
N LYS A 351 -16.74 -0.36 -20.36
CA LYS A 351 -17.45 -0.39 -19.07
C LYS A 351 -17.43 -1.81 -18.51
N LEU A 352 -17.44 -1.93 -17.18
CA LEU A 352 -17.64 -3.20 -16.49
C LEU A 352 -19.13 -3.49 -16.37
N ASN A 353 -19.52 -4.74 -16.51
CA ASN A 353 -20.91 -5.18 -16.38
C ASN A 353 -21.30 -5.33 -14.90
N SER A 354 -22.55 -5.06 -14.56
CA SER A 354 -23.13 -5.33 -13.24
C SER A 354 -22.90 -6.77 -12.77
N ASP A 355 -22.96 -7.76 -13.68
CA ASP A 355 -22.70 -9.18 -13.39
C ASP A 355 -21.31 -9.42 -12.77
N GLU A 356 -20.32 -8.57 -13.04
CA GLU A 356 -18.99 -8.71 -12.45
C GLU A 356 -18.98 -8.48 -10.93
N LEU A 357 -19.99 -7.76 -10.40
CA LEU A 357 -20.12 -7.51 -8.97
C LEU A 357 -20.41 -8.78 -8.15
N ASP A 358 -20.82 -9.87 -8.81
CA ASP A 358 -20.99 -11.18 -8.17
C ASP A 358 -19.65 -11.79 -7.73
N ILE A 359 -18.54 -11.32 -8.27
CA ILE A 359 -17.21 -11.77 -7.85
C ILE A 359 -16.88 -11.12 -6.50
N GLU A 360 -16.66 -11.96 -5.48
CA GLU A 360 -16.48 -11.56 -4.08
C GLU A 360 -15.45 -10.43 -3.86
N ILE A 361 -14.39 -10.37 -4.67
CA ILE A 361 -13.36 -9.35 -4.51
C ILE A 361 -13.88 -7.92 -4.73
N HIS A 362 -14.92 -7.70 -5.56
CA HIS A 362 -15.51 -6.37 -5.71
C HIS A 362 -16.15 -5.91 -4.40
N ARG A 363 -16.81 -6.82 -3.67
CA ARG A 363 -17.37 -6.55 -2.35
C ARG A 363 -16.26 -6.25 -1.33
N THR A 364 -15.22 -7.08 -1.30
CA THR A 364 -14.09 -6.92 -0.37
C THR A 364 -13.36 -5.60 -0.62
N PHE A 365 -13.01 -5.31 -1.87
CA PHE A 365 -12.35 -4.06 -2.26
C PHE A 365 -13.20 -2.83 -1.92
N CYS A 366 -14.50 -2.85 -2.23
CA CYS A 366 -15.40 -1.74 -1.91
C CYS A 366 -15.50 -1.49 -0.40
N ASN A 367 -15.64 -2.55 0.40
CA ASN A 367 -15.68 -2.44 1.86
C ASN A 367 -14.36 -1.89 2.43
N SER A 368 -13.22 -2.37 1.95
CA SER A 368 -11.90 -1.89 2.37
C SER A 368 -11.70 -0.43 2.01
N LEU A 369 -12.15 -0.01 0.82
CA LEU A 369 -12.07 1.39 0.40
C LEU A 369 -12.96 2.28 1.28
N VAL A 370 -14.21 1.87 1.57
CA VAL A 370 -15.11 2.61 2.47
C VAL A 370 -14.52 2.72 3.88
N LYS A 371 -13.94 1.64 4.43
CA LYS A 371 -13.22 1.68 5.72
C LYS A 371 -12.04 2.65 5.70
N LEU A 372 -11.25 2.65 4.62
CA LEU A 372 -10.15 3.60 4.46
C LEU A 372 -10.64 5.06 4.49
N LEU A 373 -11.76 5.36 3.83
CA LEU A 373 -12.35 6.71 3.85
C LEU A 373 -12.75 7.18 5.25
N MET A 374 -13.19 6.26 6.11
CA MET A 374 -13.68 6.58 7.44
C MET A 374 -12.56 6.62 8.48
N TYR A 375 -11.60 5.69 8.40
CA TYR A 375 -10.70 5.40 9.52
C TYR A 375 -9.22 5.68 9.23
N SER A 376 -8.78 5.85 7.97
CA SER A 376 -7.37 6.14 7.71
C SER A 376 -6.99 7.47 8.37
N PRO A 377 -5.92 7.55 9.18
CA PRO A 377 -5.44 8.81 9.74
C PRO A 377 -4.94 9.78 8.66
N SER A 378 -4.49 9.29 7.50
CA SER A 378 -3.99 10.12 6.41
C SER A 378 -5.11 10.83 5.63
N LYS A 379 -5.26 12.15 5.81
CA LYS A 379 -6.18 12.97 5.00
C LYS A 379 -5.92 12.81 3.50
N ARG A 380 -4.64 12.69 3.12
CA ARG A 380 -4.21 12.45 1.73
C ARG A 380 -4.77 11.14 1.18
N ASN A 381 -4.66 10.05 1.93
CA ASN A 381 -5.18 8.75 1.49
C ASN A 381 -6.71 8.74 1.49
N ARG A 382 -7.38 9.37 2.46
CA ARG A 382 -8.84 9.56 2.43
C ARG A 382 -9.30 10.29 1.16
N GLN A 383 -8.64 11.39 0.80
CA GLN A 383 -8.98 12.17 -0.41
C GLN A 383 -8.75 11.37 -1.71
N ARG A 384 -7.58 10.71 -1.84
CA ARG A 384 -7.30 9.85 -3.00
C ARG A 384 -8.25 8.65 -3.07
N GLY A 385 -8.56 8.04 -1.93
CA GLY A 385 -9.53 6.96 -1.83
C GLY A 385 -10.91 7.39 -2.32
N LEU A 386 -11.35 8.62 -2.04
CA LEU A 386 -12.66 9.12 -2.46
C LEU A 386 -12.70 9.31 -3.98
N GLN A 387 -11.61 9.81 -4.57
CA GLN A 387 -11.46 9.92 -6.02
C GLN A 387 -11.48 8.53 -6.68
N LEU A 388 -10.74 7.58 -6.11
CA LEU A 388 -10.71 6.19 -6.57
C LEU A 388 -12.08 5.54 -6.51
N LEU A 389 -12.84 5.74 -5.42
CA LEU A 389 -14.20 5.22 -5.27
C LEU A 389 -15.11 5.75 -6.37
N ARG A 390 -15.03 7.05 -6.67
CA ARG A 390 -15.78 7.65 -7.79
C ARG A 390 -15.39 7.05 -9.13
N CYS A 391 -14.10 6.95 -9.44
CA CYS A 391 -13.63 6.35 -10.68
C CYS A 391 -14.08 4.90 -10.82
N TYR A 392 -14.01 4.13 -9.73
CA TYR A 392 -14.46 2.75 -9.66
C TYR A 392 -15.96 2.61 -9.94
N ILE A 393 -16.82 3.37 -9.24
CA ILE A 393 -18.27 3.35 -9.48
C ILE A 393 -18.58 3.72 -10.94
N LEU A 394 -18.01 4.81 -11.44
CA LEU A 394 -18.27 5.28 -12.80
C LEU A 394 -17.71 4.35 -13.89
N LYS A 395 -16.84 3.40 -13.55
CA LYS A 395 -16.32 2.40 -14.50
C LYS A 395 -17.38 1.35 -14.87
N PHE A 396 -18.37 1.11 -14.03
CA PHE A 396 -19.48 0.20 -14.32
C PHE A 396 -20.52 0.83 -15.25
N ASP A 397 -21.33 -0.05 -15.83
CA ASP A 397 -22.62 0.29 -16.44
C ASP A 397 -23.61 0.88 -15.42
N ILE A 398 -24.79 1.25 -15.90
CA ILE A 398 -25.77 1.99 -15.09
C ILE A 398 -26.34 1.15 -13.94
N GLU A 399 -26.56 -0.14 -14.17
CA GLU A 399 -26.99 -1.09 -13.15
C GLU A 399 -25.92 -1.25 -12.07
N GLY A 400 -24.67 -1.52 -12.46
CA GLY A 400 -23.56 -1.67 -11.52
C GLY A 400 -23.32 -0.41 -10.68
N ARG A 401 -23.44 0.78 -11.29
CA ARG A 401 -23.41 2.06 -10.55
C ARG A 401 -24.51 2.14 -9.50
N TYR A 402 -25.75 1.82 -9.88
CA TYR A 402 -26.89 1.82 -8.96
C TYR A 402 -26.68 0.85 -7.81
N LEU A 403 -26.27 -0.39 -8.10
CA LEU A 403 -26.04 -1.43 -7.08
C LEU A 403 -24.95 -1.04 -6.10
N LEU A 404 -23.82 -0.50 -6.58
CA LEU A 404 -22.73 -0.03 -5.74
C LEU A 404 -23.17 1.13 -4.84
N ILE A 405 -23.78 2.17 -5.42
CA ILE A 405 -24.25 3.35 -4.67
C ILE A 405 -25.25 2.93 -3.60
N LYS A 406 -26.27 2.16 -3.98
CA LYS A 406 -27.30 1.65 -3.06
C LYS A 406 -26.68 0.84 -1.92
N ASN A 407 -25.77 -0.07 -2.23
CA ASN A 407 -25.17 -0.91 -1.21
C ASN A 407 -24.29 -0.10 -0.24
N ILE A 408 -23.48 0.83 -0.73
CA ILE A 408 -22.65 1.69 0.14
C ILE A 408 -23.55 2.58 1.00
N LEU A 409 -24.59 3.18 0.42
CA LEU A 409 -25.56 3.98 1.18
C LEU A 409 -26.26 3.17 2.27
N LYS A 410 -26.47 1.86 2.04
CA LYS A 410 -27.09 0.98 3.02
C LYS A 410 -26.18 0.62 4.19
N ILE A 411 -24.88 0.48 3.96
CA ILE A 411 -23.92 -0.02 4.98
C ILE A 411 -23.09 1.08 5.65
N SER A 412 -23.12 2.31 5.13
CA SER A 412 -22.30 3.42 5.62
C SER A 412 -23.06 4.29 6.61
N ASP A 413 -22.45 4.55 7.76
CA ASP A 413 -22.95 5.53 8.73
C ASP A 413 -22.33 6.92 8.55
N HIS A 414 -21.28 7.05 7.74
CA HIS A 414 -20.57 8.31 7.54
C HIS A 414 -21.37 9.31 6.68
N LYS A 415 -21.90 10.35 7.33
CA LYS A 415 -22.81 11.36 6.72
C LYS A 415 -22.24 12.08 5.51
N GLY A 416 -20.96 12.46 5.55
CA GLY A 416 -20.28 13.08 4.40
C GLY A 416 -20.22 12.17 3.15
N LEU A 417 -19.87 10.88 3.32
CA LEU A 417 -19.86 9.90 2.23
C LEU A 417 -21.27 9.66 1.67
N MET A 418 -22.28 9.56 2.54
CA MET A 418 -23.68 9.45 2.15
C MET A 418 -24.12 10.64 1.27
N GLY A 419 -23.78 11.86 1.68
CA GLY A 419 -24.05 13.07 0.93
C GLY A 419 -23.34 13.11 -0.43
N TYR A 420 -22.08 12.68 -0.46
CA TYR A 420 -21.29 12.57 -1.69
C TYR A 420 -21.92 11.58 -2.69
N LEU A 421 -22.33 10.39 -2.23
CA LEU A 421 -22.97 9.38 -3.08
C LEU A 421 -24.36 9.83 -3.57
N THR A 422 -25.11 10.55 -2.73
CA THR A 422 -26.39 11.18 -3.12
C THR A 422 -26.17 12.17 -4.27
N THR A 423 -25.12 13.00 -4.18
CA THR A 423 -24.74 13.92 -5.24
C THR A 423 -24.28 13.20 -6.50
N MET A 424 -23.52 12.12 -6.37
CA MET A 424 -23.10 11.31 -7.52
C MET A 424 -24.30 10.69 -8.25
N TYR A 425 -25.26 10.14 -7.51
CA TYR A 425 -26.47 9.56 -8.11
C TYR A 425 -27.33 10.61 -8.82
N LYS A 426 -27.46 11.82 -8.24
CA LYS A 426 -28.06 12.98 -8.92
C LYS A 426 -27.43 13.23 -10.29
N ASP A 427 -26.11 13.27 -10.34
CA ASP A 427 -25.37 13.58 -11.57
C ASP A 427 -25.58 12.49 -12.63
N ILE A 428 -25.65 11.22 -12.23
CA ILE A 428 -25.98 10.09 -13.10
C ILE A 428 -27.39 10.24 -13.71
N ILE A 429 -28.41 10.55 -12.88
CA ILE A 429 -29.77 10.78 -13.37
C ILE A 429 -29.77 11.92 -14.40
N PHE A 430 -29.03 13.00 -14.12
CA PHE A 430 -29.03 14.17 -14.98
C PHE A 430 -28.35 13.92 -16.32
N GLU A 431 -27.32 13.06 -16.34
CA GLU A 431 -26.69 12.59 -17.58
C GLU A 431 -27.71 11.81 -18.43
N GLU A 432 -28.48 10.90 -17.85
CA GLU A 432 -29.51 10.13 -18.57
C GLU A 432 -30.68 10.99 -19.06
N ILE A 433 -31.13 11.96 -18.27
CA ILE A 433 -32.14 12.95 -18.71
C ILE A 433 -31.64 13.72 -19.93
N ASN A 434 -30.39 14.18 -19.92
CA ASN A 434 -29.84 14.96 -21.04
C ASN A 434 -29.67 14.13 -22.32
N THR A 435 -29.39 12.84 -22.19
CA THR A 435 -29.23 11.94 -23.34
C THR A 435 -30.56 11.38 -23.84
N GLY A 436 -31.66 11.57 -23.10
CA GLY A 436 -33.00 11.07 -23.42
C GLY A 436 -33.13 9.55 -23.30
N LYS A 437 -32.15 8.87 -22.70
CA LYS A 437 -32.13 7.42 -22.52
C LYS A 437 -32.15 7.11 -21.03
N LEU A 438 -33.33 7.17 -20.42
CA LEU A 438 -33.48 6.79 -19.02
C LEU A 438 -33.45 5.28 -18.86
N SER A 439 -32.63 4.82 -17.93
CA SER A 439 -32.64 3.44 -17.46
C SER A 439 -33.70 3.24 -16.36
N GLU A 440 -34.07 1.99 -16.13
CA GLU A 440 -34.91 1.63 -14.97
C GLU A 440 -34.21 1.93 -13.63
N TYR A 441 -32.89 2.06 -13.63
CA TYR A 441 -32.07 2.30 -12.44
C TYR A 441 -32.02 3.76 -12.01
N THR A 442 -32.46 4.70 -12.87
CA THR A 442 -32.56 6.13 -12.57
C THR A 442 -34.00 6.65 -12.57
N SER A 443 -34.97 5.75 -12.72
CA SER A 443 -36.40 6.06 -12.80
C SER A 443 -37.25 5.08 -12.00
N GLY A 444 -38.54 5.38 -11.87
CA GLY A 444 -39.53 4.46 -11.32
C GLY A 444 -39.17 3.90 -9.94
N GLN A 445 -39.25 2.58 -9.80
CA GLN A 445 -39.10 1.90 -8.52
C GLN A 445 -37.68 1.95 -7.96
N CYS A 446 -36.64 1.88 -8.80
CA CYS A 446 -35.26 1.96 -8.35
C CYS A 446 -34.92 3.35 -7.81
N LEU A 447 -35.38 4.40 -8.51
CA LEU A 447 -35.27 5.78 -8.03
C LEU A 447 -36.02 5.95 -6.71
N LYS A 448 -37.28 5.50 -6.64
CA LYS A 448 -38.09 5.52 -5.42
C LYS A 448 -37.33 4.93 -4.24
N GLN A 449 -36.71 3.78 -4.46
CA GLN A 449 -35.99 3.06 -3.41
C GLN A 449 -34.80 3.86 -2.88
N ILE A 450 -33.89 4.34 -3.75
CA ILE A 450 -32.74 5.12 -3.29
C ILE A 450 -33.21 6.40 -2.58
N VAL A 451 -34.19 7.09 -3.16
CA VAL A 451 -34.66 8.37 -2.63
C VAL A 451 -35.27 8.21 -1.25
N LEU A 452 -36.20 7.28 -1.06
CA LEU A 452 -36.95 7.17 0.18
C LEU A 452 -36.23 6.35 1.27
N GLU A 453 -35.44 5.34 0.89
CA GLU A 453 -34.82 4.45 1.87
C GLU A 453 -33.43 4.92 2.31
N HIS A 454 -32.73 5.71 1.49
CA HIS A 454 -31.30 5.98 1.67
C HIS A 454 -30.92 7.47 1.65
N THR A 455 -31.46 8.28 0.73
CA THR A 455 -31.07 9.70 0.64
C THR A 455 -31.96 10.57 1.54
N CYS A 456 -33.27 10.56 1.31
CA CYS A 456 -34.24 11.40 1.98
C CYS A 456 -34.85 10.68 3.17
N LYS A 457 -34.01 10.32 4.15
CA LYS A 457 -34.43 9.67 5.39
C LYS A 457 -33.67 10.24 6.58
N LEU A 458 -34.38 10.53 7.67
CA LEU A 458 -33.78 10.95 8.92
C LEU A 458 -33.55 9.75 9.84
N ASN A 459 -32.29 9.44 10.13
CA ASN A 459 -31.98 8.42 11.12
C ASN A 459 -32.38 8.94 12.50
N GLY A 460 -33.33 8.27 13.16
CA GLY A 460 -33.94 8.74 14.41
C GLY A 460 -35.14 9.67 14.22
N GLY A 461 -35.60 9.92 12.97
CA GLY A 461 -36.76 10.75 12.68
C GLY A 461 -36.61 12.17 13.25
N VAL A 462 -37.62 12.62 14.00
CA VAL A 462 -37.63 13.95 14.65
C VAL A 462 -36.52 14.13 15.70
N GLN A 463 -35.96 13.04 16.23
CA GLN A 463 -34.87 13.07 17.22
C GLN A 463 -33.48 13.04 16.57
N CYS A 464 -33.40 13.11 15.24
CA CYS A 464 -32.13 13.11 14.52
C CYS A 464 -31.24 14.27 14.97
N ASP A 465 -29.96 13.99 15.21
CA ASP A 465 -28.96 15.05 15.37
C ASP A 465 -28.71 15.72 14.01
N ILE A 466 -29.28 16.91 13.87
CA ILE A 466 -29.24 17.71 12.64
C ILE A 466 -27.83 18.25 12.37
N ALA A 467 -27.07 18.56 13.42
CA ALA A 467 -25.73 19.11 13.27
C ALA A 467 -24.79 18.05 12.69
N ASP A 468 -24.81 16.84 13.27
CA ASP A 468 -24.03 15.69 12.78
C ASP A 468 -24.48 15.23 11.38
N SER A 469 -25.78 15.20 11.12
CA SER A 469 -26.33 14.77 9.82
C SER A 469 -26.37 15.88 8.75
N SER A 470 -25.76 17.03 9.01
CA SER A 470 -25.90 18.23 8.17
C SER A 470 -25.49 18.02 6.71
N ASP A 471 -24.34 17.40 6.45
CA ASP A 471 -23.82 17.10 5.10
C ASP A 471 -24.78 16.23 4.28
N GLN A 472 -25.35 15.19 4.92
CA GLN A 472 -26.32 14.29 4.29
C GLN A 472 -27.62 15.03 3.97
N ILE A 473 -28.13 15.83 4.91
CA ILE A 473 -29.38 16.59 4.75
C ILE A 473 -29.23 17.61 3.62
N HIS A 474 -28.12 18.36 3.59
CA HIS A 474 -27.83 19.33 2.52
C HIS A 474 -27.82 18.68 1.14
N SER A 475 -27.13 17.55 1.03
CA SER A 475 -27.05 16.81 -0.23
C SER A 475 -28.42 16.30 -0.69
N SER A 476 -29.26 15.87 0.26
CA SER A 476 -30.61 15.36 -0.02
C SER A 476 -31.57 16.46 -0.45
N LEU A 477 -31.56 17.62 0.23
CA LEU A 477 -32.36 18.79 -0.16
C LEU A 477 -31.90 19.35 -1.51
N ASN A 478 -30.59 19.38 -1.77
CA ASN A 478 -30.05 19.76 -3.06
C ASN A 478 -30.50 18.81 -4.17
N PHE A 479 -30.44 17.50 -3.92
CA PHE A 479 -30.94 16.47 -4.82
C PHE A 479 -32.41 16.72 -5.19
N LEU A 480 -33.29 16.84 -4.18
CA LEU A 480 -34.72 17.05 -4.38
C LEU A 480 -34.98 18.32 -5.19
N ARG A 481 -34.42 19.44 -4.76
CA ARG A 481 -34.60 20.71 -5.48
C ARG A 481 -34.15 20.58 -6.94
N ALA A 482 -32.99 19.98 -7.19
CA ALA A 482 -32.44 19.89 -8.52
C ALA A 482 -33.26 18.95 -9.43
N ILE A 483 -33.68 17.78 -8.95
CA ILE A 483 -34.43 16.81 -9.77
C ILE A 483 -35.81 17.35 -10.15
N PHE A 484 -36.53 18.00 -9.23
CA PHE A 484 -37.84 18.59 -9.53
C PHE A 484 -37.77 19.80 -10.48
N ILE A 485 -36.67 20.57 -10.45
CA ILE A 485 -36.44 21.64 -11.44
C ILE A 485 -36.16 21.06 -12.83
N ARG A 486 -35.38 19.97 -12.90
CA ARG A 486 -34.87 19.42 -14.15
C ARG A 486 -35.87 18.50 -14.84
N ASP A 487 -36.56 17.64 -14.10
CA ASP A 487 -37.51 16.66 -14.63
C ASP A 487 -38.93 17.23 -14.78
N LYS A 488 -39.07 18.17 -15.72
CA LYS A 488 -40.35 18.86 -15.97
C LYS A 488 -41.44 17.92 -16.48
N GLU A 489 -41.06 16.99 -17.35
CA GLU A 489 -41.95 16.03 -18.01
C GLU A 489 -42.24 14.79 -17.16
N ASN A 490 -41.64 14.69 -15.97
CA ASN A 490 -41.76 13.54 -15.07
C ASN A 490 -41.26 12.23 -15.71
N VAL A 491 -40.21 12.29 -16.54
CA VAL A 491 -39.64 11.11 -17.18
C VAL A 491 -39.02 10.15 -16.17
N THR A 492 -38.54 10.65 -15.03
CA THR A 492 -38.00 9.81 -13.95
C THR A 492 -39.10 9.20 -13.07
N GLY A 493 -40.31 9.76 -13.11
CA GLY A 493 -41.40 9.41 -12.20
C GLY A 493 -41.30 10.05 -10.81
N VAL A 494 -40.37 10.99 -10.57
CA VAL A 494 -40.14 11.61 -9.25
C VAL A 494 -41.38 12.30 -8.67
N LYS A 495 -42.31 12.79 -9.52
CA LYS A 495 -43.56 13.42 -9.05
C LYS A 495 -44.45 12.45 -8.27
N HIS A 496 -44.34 11.14 -8.52
CA HIS A 496 -45.09 10.13 -7.75
C HIS A 496 -44.59 9.98 -6.32
N LEU A 497 -43.42 10.53 -5.98
CA LEU A 497 -42.81 10.44 -4.66
C LEU A 497 -43.23 11.58 -3.72
N ILE A 498 -43.93 12.60 -4.21
CA ILE A 498 -44.21 13.83 -3.44
C ILE A 498 -44.91 13.52 -2.11
N ALA A 499 -45.94 12.68 -2.11
CA ALA A 499 -46.68 12.33 -0.89
C ALA A 499 -45.79 11.59 0.12
N ASP A 500 -44.99 10.63 -0.37
CA ASP A 500 -44.06 9.85 0.47
C ASP A 500 -42.97 10.76 1.05
N LEU A 501 -42.41 11.68 0.26
CA LEU A 501 -41.41 12.66 0.69
C LEU A 501 -41.95 13.65 1.72
N GLN A 502 -43.18 14.13 1.52
CA GLN A 502 -43.81 15.06 2.45
C GLN A 502 -43.99 14.44 3.84
N ASN A 503 -44.45 13.20 3.88
CA ASN A 503 -44.75 12.49 5.12
C ASN A 503 -43.51 11.86 5.78
N GLY A 504 -42.57 11.35 4.99
CA GLY A 504 -41.43 10.56 5.50
C GLY A 504 -40.11 11.32 5.63
N PHE A 505 -40.02 12.57 5.16
CA PHE A 505 -38.77 13.33 5.22
C PHE A 505 -38.97 14.83 5.48
N LEU A 506 -39.73 15.53 4.65
CA LEU A 506 -39.79 17.00 4.66
C LEU A 506 -40.47 17.53 5.93
N SER A 507 -41.59 16.94 6.33
CA SER A 507 -42.31 17.31 7.56
C SER A 507 -41.58 16.87 8.82
N GLU A 508 -40.96 15.70 8.81
CA GLU A 508 -40.11 15.23 9.90
C GLU A 508 -38.90 16.14 10.10
N LEU A 509 -38.23 16.54 9.02
CA LEU A 509 -37.08 17.46 9.08
C LEU A 509 -37.48 18.82 9.62
N ARG A 510 -38.65 19.34 9.22
CA ARG A 510 -39.16 20.60 9.78
C ARG A 510 -39.38 20.48 11.28
N SER A 511 -40.01 19.40 11.72
CA SER A 511 -40.27 19.15 13.14
C SER A 511 -38.98 18.97 13.93
N ALA A 512 -38.00 18.27 13.37
CA ALA A 512 -36.68 18.09 13.96
C ALA A 512 -35.98 19.44 14.12
N LEU A 513 -35.98 20.30 13.08
CA LEU A 513 -35.37 21.63 13.12
C LEU A 513 -35.99 22.51 14.21
N ASP A 514 -37.32 22.51 14.31
CA ASP A 514 -38.02 23.31 15.30
C ASP A 514 -37.71 22.82 16.73
N LEU A 515 -37.63 21.50 16.94
CA LEU A 515 -37.24 20.90 18.23
C LEU A 515 -35.78 21.22 18.60
N SER A 516 -34.84 20.98 17.68
CA SER A 516 -33.41 21.25 17.89
C SER A 516 -33.14 22.73 18.12
N ARG A 517 -33.81 23.62 17.38
CA ARG A 517 -33.67 25.07 17.59
C ARG A 517 -34.16 25.48 18.98
N ALA A 518 -35.30 24.97 19.44
CA ALA A 518 -35.80 25.23 20.78
C ALA A 518 -34.83 24.74 21.87
N HIS A 519 -34.27 23.53 21.69
CA HIS A 519 -33.28 22.96 22.60
C HIS A 519 -32.01 23.82 22.69
N TYR A 520 -31.41 24.20 21.56
CA TYR A 520 -30.19 25.00 21.52
C TYR A 520 -30.41 26.42 22.05
N HIS A 521 -31.58 27.04 21.81
CA HIS A 521 -31.90 28.33 22.42
C HIS A 521 -32.05 28.26 23.94
N ALA A 522 -32.70 27.22 24.47
CA ALA A 522 -32.77 27.00 25.91
C ALA A 522 -31.37 26.82 26.52
N GLU A 523 -30.49 26.08 25.84
CA GLU A 523 -29.13 25.85 26.33
C GLU A 523 -28.26 27.11 26.30
N ILE A 524 -28.42 27.97 25.29
CA ILE A 524 -27.76 29.30 25.28
C ILE A 524 -28.15 30.12 26.51
N GLU A 525 -29.43 30.11 26.90
CA GLU A 525 -29.89 30.81 28.10
C GLU A 525 -29.37 30.17 29.39
N ASN A 526 -29.23 28.84 29.44
CA ASN A 526 -28.62 28.13 30.57
C ASN A 526 -27.14 28.48 30.75
N VAL A 527 -26.37 28.52 29.65
CA VAL A 527 -24.95 28.89 29.67
C VAL A 527 -24.78 30.34 30.10
N LYS A 528 -25.59 31.27 29.57
CA LYS A 528 -25.59 32.67 30.01
C LYS A 528 -25.96 32.83 31.49
N ALA A 529 -26.86 31.99 32.00
CA ALA A 529 -27.28 31.99 33.40
C ALA A 529 -26.29 31.27 34.34
N GLY A 530 -25.19 30.70 33.83
CA GLY A 530 -24.19 29.98 34.61
C GLY A 530 -24.68 28.64 35.17
N LYS A 531 -25.70 28.03 34.55
CA LYS A 531 -26.37 26.81 35.02
C LYS A 531 -26.02 25.53 34.24
N SER A 532 -25.02 25.57 33.36
CA SER A 532 -24.73 24.45 32.44
C SER A 532 -24.37 23.16 33.21
N SER A 533 -25.18 22.11 33.06
CA SER A 533 -24.80 20.73 33.41
C SER A 533 -23.87 20.13 32.35
N ASP A 534 -23.19 19.03 32.70
CA ASP A 534 -22.16 18.36 31.90
C ASP A 534 -22.49 18.24 30.40
N MET A 535 -21.72 18.96 29.58
CA MET A 535 -21.87 19.14 28.13
C MET A 535 -21.28 17.99 27.28
N ASN A 536 -20.96 16.84 27.88
CA ASN A 536 -20.28 15.75 27.16
C ASN A 536 -21.15 15.11 26.06
N GLU A 537 -22.48 15.27 26.11
CA GLU A 537 -23.40 14.70 25.10
C GLU A 537 -23.69 15.64 23.91
N ILE A 538 -23.49 16.96 24.03
CA ILE A 538 -23.86 17.95 22.98
C ILE A 538 -22.67 18.28 22.05
N ILE A 539 -21.44 18.05 22.50
CA ILE A 539 -20.22 18.57 21.85
C ILE A 539 -19.71 17.69 20.70
N GLN A 540 -20.06 16.41 20.65
CA GLN A 540 -19.48 15.48 19.65
C GLN A 540 -19.83 15.81 18.19
N GLY A 541 -20.91 16.55 17.92
CA GLY A 541 -21.36 16.87 16.55
C GLY A 541 -20.80 18.17 15.93
N THR A 542 -19.96 18.95 16.64
CA THR A 542 -19.51 20.28 16.18
C THR A 542 -17.99 20.44 16.01
N GLU A 543 -17.20 19.37 16.17
CA GLU A 543 -15.72 19.41 16.06
C GLU A 543 -15.18 19.59 14.62
N ILE A 544 -16.02 19.90 13.65
CA ILE A 544 -15.55 20.31 12.32
C ILE A 544 -15.25 21.81 12.38
N LEU A 545 -14.04 22.20 12.80
CA LEU A 545 -13.31 23.34 12.19
C LEU A 545 -11.90 23.64 12.71
N ASN A 546 -11.38 23.03 13.78
CA ASN A 546 -10.00 23.34 14.23
C ASN A 546 -9.14 22.09 14.43
N ASP A 547 -8.12 22.00 13.59
CA ASP A 547 -7.02 21.02 13.60
C ASP A 547 -6.06 21.27 14.79
N VAL A 548 -6.60 21.39 16.01
CA VAL A 548 -5.83 21.62 17.23
C VAL A 548 -6.18 20.54 18.25
N SER A 549 -5.26 19.59 18.37
CA SER A 549 -5.21 18.56 19.40
C SER A 549 -4.84 19.19 20.75
N GLU A 550 -5.75 19.97 21.35
CA GLU A 550 -5.67 20.35 22.76
C GLU A 550 -6.63 19.48 23.59
N PRO A 551 -6.22 19.01 24.79
CA PRO A 551 -7.09 18.22 25.63
C PRO A 551 -8.32 19.05 26.06
N LEU A 552 -9.46 18.37 26.19
CA LEU A 552 -10.75 18.84 26.75
C LEU A 552 -10.60 19.33 28.21
N ASN A 553 -9.84 20.39 28.42
CA ASN A 553 -9.71 21.08 29.69
C ASN A 553 -10.59 22.33 29.62
N GLU A 554 -11.69 22.30 30.38
CA GLU A 554 -12.62 23.40 30.69
C GLU A 554 -12.89 24.40 29.55
N LEU A 555 -13.77 24.03 28.62
CA LEU A 555 -14.34 24.96 27.64
C LEU A 555 -14.93 26.19 28.33
N THR A 556 -14.40 27.38 28.02
CA THR A 556 -14.93 28.65 28.51
C THR A 556 -16.39 28.84 28.07
N ASN A 557 -17.19 29.56 28.86
CA ASN A 557 -18.59 29.84 28.51
C ASN A 557 -18.73 30.57 27.16
N GLU A 558 -17.74 31.38 26.79
CA GLU A 558 -17.68 32.05 25.48
C GLU A 558 -17.54 31.03 24.33
N ARG A 559 -16.58 30.09 24.42
CA ARG A 559 -16.44 29.02 23.42
C ARG A 559 -17.70 28.14 23.33
N LYS A 560 -18.36 27.86 24.46
CA LYS A 560 -19.64 27.11 24.46
C LYS A 560 -20.72 27.85 23.68
N LEU A 561 -20.86 29.17 23.91
CA LEU A 561 -21.82 29.99 23.17
C LEU A 561 -21.50 30.03 21.68
N ASP A 562 -20.23 30.16 21.30
CA ASP A 562 -19.81 30.15 19.89
C ASP A 562 -20.19 28.84 19.18
N MET A 563 -19.98 27.70 19.84
CA MET A 563 -20.36 26.38 19.29
C MET A 563 -21.88 26.26 19.10
N LEU A 564 -22.67 26.70 20.09
CA LEU A 564 -24.15 26.70 19.99
C LEU A 564 -24.63 27.64 18.88
N HIS A 565 -24.02 28.82 18.72
CA HIS A 565 -24.33 29.74 17.64
C HIS A 565 -23.93 29.20 16.26
N SER A 566 -22.83 28.45 16.17
CA SER A 566 -22.41 27.74 14.95
C SER A 566 -23.46 26.70 14.55
N ALA A 567 -23.92 25.87 15.49
CA ALA A 567 -24.97 24.88 15.23
C ALA A 567 -26.30 25.53 14.78
N LEU A 568 -26.72 26.63 15.41
CA LEU A 568 -27.90 27.39 14.96
C LEU A 568 -27.75 27.93 13.54
N SER A 569 -26.54 28.33 13.15
CA SER A 569 -26.25 28.78 11.78
C SER A 569 -26.41 27.64 10.76
N ILE A 570 -25.97 26.43 11.11
CA ILE A 570 -26.22 25.21 10.31
C ILE A 570 -27.72 24.97 10.15
N PHE A 571 -28.50 25.07 11.23
CA PHE A 571 -29.96 24.86 11.18
C PHE A 571 -30.65 25.88 10.28
N ASN A 572 -30.24 27.15 10.33
CA ASN A 572 -30.79 28.19 9.47
C ASN A 572 -30.49 27.93 7.98
N LEU A 573 -29.31 27.42 7.67
CA LEU A 573 -28.95 27.06 6.29
C LEU A 573 -29.80 25.88 5.79
N ILE A 574 -30.00 24.85 6.62
CA ILE A 574 -30.87 23.72 6.29
C ILE A 574 -32.32 24.18 6.09
N ASP A 575 -32.83 25.05 6.97
CA ASP A 575 -34.19 25.55 6.89
C ASP A 575 -34.43 26.36 5.61
N PHE A 576 -33.46 27.18 5.20
CA PHE A 576 -33.48 27.88 3.91
C PHE A 576 -33.54 26.90 2.74
N GLN A 577 -32.72 25.84 2.75
CA GLN A 577 -32.72 24.83 1.69
C GLN A 577 -34.02 24.02 1.67
N LEU A 578 -34.58 23.70 2.84
CA LEU A 578 -35.84 23.00 3.00
C LEU A 578 -36.99 23.83 2.42
N ALA A 579 -37.04 25.13 2.74
CA ALA A 579 -38.03 26.04 2.17
C ALA A 579 -37.91 26.11 0.65
N ALA A 580 -36.69 26.23 0.12
CA ALA A 580 -36.45 26.27 -1.33
C ALA A 580 -36.83 24.94 -2.04
N ALA A 581 -36.60 23.79 -1.42
CA ALA A 581 -37.02 22.50 -1.96
C ALA A 581 -38.55 22.37 -1.95
N ASN A 582 -39.21 22.75 -0.85
CA ASN A 582 -40.67 22.74 -0.72
C ASN A 582 -41.35 23.65 -1.74
N GLU A 583 -40.79 24.85 -2.00
CA GLU A 583 -41.33 25.78 -3.00
C GLU A 583 -41.41 25.12 -4.38
N VAL A 584 -40.32 24.49 -4.83
CA VAL A 584 -40.25 23.80 -6.11
C VAL A 584 -41.20 22.61 -6.16
N ILE A 585 -41.21 21.78 -5.11
CA ILE A 585 -42.07 20.59 -5.04
C ILE A 585 -43.54 21.00 -5.12
N ASN A 586 -43.94 22.05 -4.39
CA ASN A 586 -45.30 22.57 -4.40
C ASN A 586 -45.68 23.12 -5.78
N GLN A 587 -44.82 23.92 -6.43
CA GLN A 587 -45.08 24.42 -7.79
C GLN A 587 -45.34 23.27 -8.78
N VAL A 588 -44.60 22.18 -8.66
CA VAL A 588 -44.79 20.99 -9.51
C VAL A 588 -46.07 20.22 -9.14
N ALA A 589 -46.43 20.15 -7.86
CA ALA A 589 -47.68 19.51 -7.42
C ALA A 589 -48.94 20.24 -7.91
N PHE A 590 -48.91 21.58 -7.98
CA PHE A 590 -50.05 22.40 -8.46
C PHE A 590 -50.20 22.46 -9.99
N THR A 591 -49.28 21.85 -10.76
CA THR A 591 -49.38 21.76 -12.23
C THR A 591 -49.98 20.42 -12.71
N GLN A 592 -50.46 19.58 -11.78
CA GLN A 592 -51.37 18.47 -12.03
C GLN A 592 -52.81 18.93 -11.86
#